data_AF-A0A3C2DAU2-F1
#
_entry.id   AF-A0A3C2DAU2-F1
#
_cell.length_a   1.000
_cell.length_b   1.000
_cell.length_c   1.000
_cell.angle_alpha   90.00
_cell.angle_beta   90.00
_cell.angle_gamma   90.00
#
_symmetry.space_group_name_H-M   'P 1'
#
loop_
_entity.id
_entity.type
_entity.pdbx_description
1 polymer ?
#
loop_
_entity_poly.entity_id
_entity_poly.type
_entity_poly.pdbx_seq_one_letter_code
_entity_poly.pdbx_strand_id
1 'polypeptide(L)'
;IDNDMLGAINRTIRGIEITPDKLSIETIRSVIYGDGHFLGQDQTLSLMQSEYIYPEVGDRLSPDDWFDAGATSVDQRARDRVREVLSSHFPSHVSPDVDARIRGRFDIRLPIEELTASSTWA
;
A
#
# COMPACT_ATOMS: atom_id res chain seq x y z
N ILE A 1 -0.83 9.56 2.49
CA ILE A 1 -2.14 9.56 3.20
C ILE A 1 -3.25 9.27 2.21
N ASP A 2 -3.49 10.14 1.23
CA ASP A 2 -4.56 9.92 0.23
C ASP A 2 -4.42 8.60 -0.53
N ASN A 3 -3.20 8.11 -0.78
CA ASN A 3 -2.99 6.79 -1.39
C ASN A 3 -3.59 5.64 -0.56
N ASP A 4 -3.44 5.66 0.76
CA ASP A 4 -4.06 4.66 1.66
C ASP A 4 -5.58 4.77 1.61
N MET A 5 -6.10 6.01 1.65
CA MET A 5 -7.53 6.27 1.57
C MET A 5 -8.11 5.76 0.25
N LEU A 6 -7.44 6.02 -0.87
CA LEU A 6 -7.83 5.53 -2.20
C LEU A 6 -7.78 4.01 -2.26
N GLY A 7 -6.78 3.36 -1.66
CA GLY A 7 -6.73 1.90 -1.54
C GLY A 7 -7.97 1.34 -0.83
N ALA A 8 -8.34 1.91 0.32
CA ALA A 8 -9.53 1.50 1.06
C ALA A 8 -10.85 1.80 0.32
N ILE A 9 -10.95 2.97 -0.33
CA ILE A 9 -12.11 3.36 -1.14
C ILE A 9 -12.28 2.42 -2.32
N ASN A 10 -11.21 2.15 -3.08
CA ASN A 10 -11.27 1.24 -4.23
C ASN A 10 -11.65 -0.19 -3.80
N ARG A 11 -11.11 -0.65 -2.66
CA ARG A 11 -11.51 -1.94 -2.07
C ARG A 11 -12.98 -1.97 -1.69
N THR A 12 -13.52 -0.87 -1.18
CA THR A 12 -14.95 -0.73 -0.85
C THR A 12 -15.81 -0.77 -2.11
N ILE A 13 -15.41 -0.04 -3.16
CA ILE A 13 -16.14 0.04 -4.44
C ILE A 13 -16.17 -1.30 -5.19
N ARG A 14 -15.15 -2.17 -5.03
CA ARG A 14 -15.18 -3.56 -5.54
C ARG A 14 -16.44 -4.32 -5.09
N GLY A 15 -17.01 -3.97 -3.94
CA GLY A 15 -18.20 -4.59 -3.40
C GLY A 15 -17.94 -5.92 -2.70
N ILE A 16 -19.01 -6.66 -2.48
CA ILE A 16 -19.00 -7.97 -1.81
C ILE A 16 -19.27 -9.03 -2.87
N GLU A 17 -18.31 -9.93 -3.05
CA GLU A 17 -18.45 -11.09 -3.91
C GLU A 17 -19.23 -12.19 -3.20
N ILE A 18 -20.37 -12.59 -3.75
CA ILE A 18 -21.24 -13.60 -3.16
C ILE A 18 -21.05 -14.91 -3.93
N THR A 19 -20.31 -15.83 -3.32
CA THR A 19 -20.13 -17.21 -3.79
C THR A 19 -20.28 -18.18 -2.62
N PRO A 20 -20.60 -19.46 -2.86
CA PRO A 20 -20.70 -20.46 -1.78
C PRO A 20 -19.48 -20.47 -0.85
N ASP A 21 -18.26 -20.32 -1.40
CA ASP A 21 -17.03 -20.28 -0.62
C ASP A 21 -16.92 -19.00 0.22
N LYS A 22 -17.28 -17.84 -0.33
CA LYS A 22 -17.25 -16.55 0.38
C LYS A 22 -18.33 -16.45 1.46
N LEU A 23 -19.42 -17.22 1.36
CA LEU A 23 -20.39 -17.37 2.45
C LEU A 23 -19.81 -18.11 3.66
N SER A 24 -18.75 -18.90 3.47
CA SER A 24 -17.95 -19.50 4.55
C SER A 24 -18.72 -20.40 5.51
N ILE A 25 -19.84 -21.01 5.07
CA ILE A 25 -20.75 -21.76 5.93
C ILE A 25 -20.06 -22.94 6.62
N GLU A 26 -19.25 -23.71 5.89
CA GLU A 26 -18.53 -24.85 6.46
C GLU A 26 -17.42 -24.41 7.43
N THR A 27 -16.74 -23.29 7.14
CA THR A 27 -15.75 -22.70 8.05
C THR A 27 -16.40 -22.17 9.33
N ILE A 28 -17.58 -21.56 9.23
CA ILE A 28 -18.36 -21.14 10.42
C ILE A 28 -18.73 -22.38 11.25
N ARG A 29 -19.20 -23.45 10.61
CA ARG A 29 -19.53 -24.72 11.28
C ARG A 29 -18.28 -25.30 11.97
N SER A 30 -17.14 -25.39 11.28
CA SER A 30 -15.92 -25.95 11.84
C SER A 30 -15.44 -25.17 13.06
N VAL A 31 -15.52 -23.84 13.03
CA VAL A 31 -15.12 -22.98 14.14
C VAL A 31 -16.05 -23.14 15.35
N ILE A 32 -17.37 -23.19 15.14
CA ILE A 32 -18.35 -23.37 16.23
C ILE A 32 -18.13 -24.69 16.99
N TYR A 33 -17.82 -25.77 16.27
CA TYR A 33 -17.60 -27.09 16.86
C TYR A 33 -16.13 -27.40 17.14
N GLY A 34 -15.23 -26.44 16.90
CA GLY A 34 -13.77 -26.60 17.02
C GLY A 34 -13.15 -25.52 17.89
N ASP A 35 -12.11 -24.85 17.38
CA ASP A 35 -11.24 -23.94 18.14
C ASP A 35 -11.93 -22.67 18.66
N GLY A 36 -13.15 -22.37 18.21
CA GLY A 36 -13.90 -21.20 18.64
C GLY A 36 -13.39 -19.86 18.08
N HIS A 37 -12.38 -19.87 17.20
CA HIS A 37 -11.90 -18.68 16.48
C HIS A 37 -11.52 -18.96 15.02
N PHE A 38 -11.53 -17.91 14.19
CA PHE A 38 -11.19 -18.01 12.76
C PHE A 38 -9.69 -17.88 12.45
N LEU A 39 -8.85 -17.51 13.43
CA LEU A 39 -7.44 -17.16 13.19
C LEU A 39 -6.60 -18.32 12.63
N GLY A 40 -6.91 -19.55 13.02
CA GLY A 40 -6.22 -20.76 12.55
C GLY A 40 -6.77 -21.34 11.24
N GLN A 41 -7.78 -20.73 10.62
CA GLN A 41 -8.40 -21.27 9.42
C GLN A 41 -7.64 -20.81 8.16
N ASP A 42 -7.32 -21.75 7.26
CA ASP A 42 -6.64 -21.46 5.98
C ASP A 42 -7.38 -20.42 5.14
N GLN A 43 -8.72 -20.44 5.21
CA GLN A 43 -9.56 -19.45 4.54
C GLN A 43 -9.30 -18.04 5.07
N THR A 44 -9.10 -17.87 6.38
CA THR A 44 -8.82 -16.55 6.97
C THR A 44 -7.52 -15.98 6.42
N LEU A 45 -6.45 -16.78 6.37
CA LEU A 45 -5.16 -16.34 5.81
C LEU A 45 -5.31 -15.94 4.33
N SER A 46 -6.01 -16.75 3.55
CA SER A 46 -6.25 -16.48 2.12
C SER A 46 -7.04 -15.17 1.92
N LEU A 47 -8.02 -14.91 2.77
CA LEU A 47 -8.80 -13.66 2.73
C LEU A 47 -7.98 -12.46 3.22
N MET A 48 -7.13 -12.61 4.24
CA MET A 48 -6.23 -11.54 4.69
C MET A 48 -5.30 -11.02 3.59
N GLN A 49 -4.89 -11.90 2.67
CA GLN A 49 -4.01 -11.54 1.55
C GLN A 49 -4.76 -10.96 0.33
N SER A 50 -6.08 -11.15 0.24
CA SER A 50 -6.86 -10.80 -0.96
C SER A 50 -7.98 -9.78 -0.74
N GLU A 51 -8.53 -9.71 0.47
CA GLU A 51 -9.70 -8.90 0.81
C GLU A 51 -9.38 -7.76 1.77
N TYR A 52 -8.21 -7.76 2.43
CA TYR A 52 -7.80 -6.70 3.35
C TYR A 52 -6.73 -5.83 2.70
N ILE A 53 -6.93 -4.51 2.79
CA ILE A 53 -5.90 -3.53 2.42
C ILE A 53 -5.31 -3.00 3.72
N TYR A 54 -4.03 -3.28 3.94
CA TYR A 54 -3.27 -2.68 5.01
C TYR A 54 -2.73 -1.32 4.55
N PRO A 55 -2.90 -0.26 5.35
CA PRO A 55 -2.39 1.07 5.00
C PRO A 55 -0.86 1.08 5.00
N GLU A 56 -0.24 1.86 4.10
CA GLU A 56 1.22 2.05 4.10
C GLU A 56 1.66 3.05 5.18
N VAL A 57 0.86 4.08 5.47
CA VAL A 57 1.22 5.16 6.42
C VAL A 57 0.30 5.25 7.63
N GLY A 58 -0.90 4.67 7.56
CA GLY A 58 -1.77 4.48 8.72
C GLY A 58 -1.14 3.51 9.73
N ASP A 59 -1.07 3.91 11.00
CA ASP A 59 -0.54 3.05 12.06
C ASP A 59 -1.67 2.25 12.70
N ARG A 60 -1.44 0.95 12.90
CA ARG A 60 -2.40 -0.02 13.44
C ARG A 60 -1.93 -0.65 14.74
N LEU A 61 -0.81 -0.17 15.30
CA LEU A 61 -0.35 -0.56 16.62
C LEU A 61 -1.39 -0.23 17.69
N SER A 62 -1.33 -0.97 18.79
CA SER A 62 -2.08 -0.57 19.99
C SER A 62 -1.57 0.81 20.47
N PRO A 63 -2.36 1.57 21.24
CA PRO A 63 -1.91 2.87 21.74
C PRO A 63 -0.60 2.82 22.53
N ASP A 64 -0.40 1.78 23.34
CA ASP A 64 0.81 1.58 24.13
C ASP A 64 2.01 1.26 23.21
N ASP A 65 1.85 0.34 22.27
CA ASP A 65 2.91 0.00 21.30
C ASP A 65 3.27 1.18 20.39
N TRP A 66 2.28 1.97 19.96
CA TRP A 66 2.50 3.18 19.17
C TRP A 66 3.29 4.23 19.96
N PHE A 67 2.98 4.38 21.24
CA PHE A 67 3.71 5.28 22.12
C PHE A 67 5.16 4.85 22.30
N ASP A 68 5.38 3.56 22.57
CA ASP A 68 6.72 2.96 22.72
C ASP A 68 7.52 3.01 21.41
N ALA A 69 6.85 2.94 20.25
CA ALA A 69 7.44 3.11 18.92
C ALA A 69 7.74 4.58 18.54
N GLY A 70 7.57 5.53 19.47
CA GLY A 70 7.92 6.95 19.28
C GLY A 70 6.76 7.87 18.91
N ALA A 71 5.51 7.38 18.98
CA ALA A 71 4.30 8.17 18.87
C ALA A 71 4.22 9.05 17.61
N THR A 72 4.68 8.52 16.47
CA THR A 72 4.73 9.32 15.23
C THR A 72 3.33 9.69 14.75
N SER A 73 3.20 10.87 14.16
CA SER A 73 1.97 11.26 13.48
C SER A 73 1.91 10.69 12.06
N VAL A 74 0.70 10.61 11.49
CA VAL A 74 0.52 10.08 10.13
C VAL A 74 1.22 10.93 9.07
N ASP A 75 1.32 12.25 9.26
CA ASP A 75 2.03 13.14 8.34
C ASP A 75 3.56 12.98 8.43
N GLN A 76 4.10 12.63 9.59
CA GLN A 76 5.52 12.27 9.72
C GLN A 76 5.84 11.02 8.90
N ARG A 77 5.11 9.92 9.14
CA ARG A 77 5.28 8.67 8.37
C ARG A 77 5.06 8.88 6.87
N ALA A 78 4.09 9.72 6.49
CA ALA A 78 3.88 10.05 5.10
C ALA A 78 5.05 10.79 4.45
N ARG A 79 5.71 11.72 5.16
CA ARG A 79 6.92 12.39 4.64
C ARG A 79 8.07 11.42 4.46
N ASP A 80 8.24 10.48 5.37
CA ASP A 80 9.28 9.47 5.27
C ASP A 80 9.04 8.54 4.08
N ARG A 81 7.79 8.09 3.88
CA ARG A 81 7.40 7.31 2.70
C ARG A 81 7.61 8.07 1.40
N VAL A 82 7.29 9.37 1.36
CA VAL A 82 7.55 10.23 0.19
C VAL A 82 9.05 10.30 -0.10
N ARG A 83 9.88 10.52 0.92
CA ARG A 83 11.34 10.57 0.75
C ARG A 83 11.88 9.24 0.23
N GLU A 84 11.46 8.13 0.80
CA GLU A 84 11.86 6.78 0.36
C GLU A 84 11.52 6.53 -1.12
N VAL A 85 10.29 6.83 -1.54
CA VAL A 85 9.86 6.62 -2.93
C VAL A 85 10.64 7.53 -3.87
N LEU A 86 10.76 8.82 -3.56
CA LEU A 86 11.40 9.80 -4.45
C LEU A 86 12.93 9.68 -4.49
N SER A 87 13.55 9.04 -3.50
CA SER A 87 15.00 8.79 -3.50
C SER A 87 15.41 7.51 -4.23
N SER A 88 14.48 6.56 -4.41
CA SER A 88 14.81 5.21 -4.89
C SER A 88 14.06 4.77 -6.15
N HIS A 89 12.91 5.37 -6.46
CA HIS A 89 12.09 4.95 -7.59
C HIS A 89 12.28 5.85 -8.81
N PHE A 90 12.91 5.28 -9.85
CA PHE A 90 13.20 5.95 -11.11
C PHE A 90 12.52 5.22 -12.29
N PRO A 91 11.40 5.74 -12.80
CA PRO A 91 10.68 5.06 -13.89
C PRO A 91 11.50 4.99 -15.18
N SER A 92 11.59 3.79 -15.76
CA SER A 92 12.37 3.51 -17.00
C SER A 92 11.51 3.20 -18.23
N HIS A 93 10.20 3.43 -18.14
CA HIS A 93 9.26 3.10 -19.22
C HIS A 93 9.30 4.09 -20.41
N VAL A 94 9.92 5.25 -20.24
CA VAL A 94 10.16 6.23 -21.32
C VAL A 94 11.56 6.00 -21.89
N SER A 95 11.67 5.75 -23.20
CA SER A 95 12.98 5.55 -23.82
C SER A 95 13.78 6.86 -23.91
N PRO A 96 15.13 6.79 -23.92
CA PRO A 96 15.97 7.98 -24.06
C PRO A 96 15.66 8.81 -25.31
N ASP A 97 15.33 8.17 -26.43
CA ASP A 97 14.98 8.88 -27.68
C ASP A 97 13.68 9.68 -27.55
N VAL A 98 12.69 9.14 -26.83
CA VAL A 98 11.41 9.82 -26.59
C VAL A 98 11.62 10.98 -25.62
N ASP A 99 12.35 10.76 -24.53
CA ASP A 99 12.70 11.80 -23.56
C ASP A 99 13.45 12.97 -24.23
N ALA A 100 14.47 12.67 -25.05
CA ALA A 100 15.22 13.67 -25.81
C ALA A 100 14.32 14.51 -26.75
N ARG A 101 13.38 13.87 -27.44
CA ARG A 101 12.40 14.57 -28.30
C ARG A 101 11.48 15.48 -27.50
N ILE A 102 11.04 15.06 -26.30
CA ILE A 102 10.17 15.85 -25.43
C ILE A 102 10.96 17.06 -24.89
N ARG A 103 12.18 16.86 -24.41
CA ARG A 103 13.07 17.93 -23.92
C ARG A 103 13.47 18.92 -25.01
N GLY A 104 13.58 18.48 -26.26
CA GLY A 104 13.78 19.38 -27.41
C GLY A 104 12.57 20.26 -27.72
N ARG A 105 11.37 19.89 -27.26
CA ARG A 105 10.11 20.61 -27.52
C ARG A 105 9.67 21.50 -26.35
N PHE A 106 10.01 21.15 -25.11
CA PHE A 106 9.57 21.83 -23.90
C PHE A 106 10.76 22.24 -23.03
N ASP A 107 10.65 23.36 -22.32
CA ASP A 107 11.67 23.85 -21.39
C ASP A 107 11.71 23.03 -20.10
N ILE A 108 12.18 21.79 -20.19
CA ILE A 108 12.30 20.88 -19.05
C ILE A 108 13.59 21.19 -18.28
N ARG A 109 13.42 21.71 -17.07
CA ARG A 109 14.53 22.10 -16.17
C ARG A 109 15.06 20.96 -15.30
N LEU A 110 14.42 19.79 -15.31
CA LEU A 110 14.87 18.60 -14.58
C LEU A 110 16.11 18.01 -15.28
N PRO A 111 17.29 17.90 -14.65
CA PRO A 111 18.47 17.26 -15.25
C PRO A 111 18.23 15.79 -15.62
N ILE A 112 19.03 15.22 -16.51
CA ILE A 112 18.90 13.80 -16.92
C ILE A 112 19.37 12.88 -15.79
N GLU A 113 20.33 13.33 -15.01
CA GLU A 113 20.92 12.61 -13.87
C GLU A 113 19.87 12.35 -12.78
N GLU A 114 18.90 13.27 -12.61
CA GLU A 114 17.76 13.11 -11.69
C GLU A 114 16.82 11.97 -12.08
N LEU A 115 16.94 11.42 -13.30
CA LEU A 115 16.17 10.26 -13.75
C LEU A 115 16.77 8.94 -13.27
N THR A 116 17.94 8.93 -12.62
CA THR A 116 18.57 7.70 -12.11
C THR A 116 19.12 7.84 -10.68
N ALA A 117 19.29 9.07 -10.19
CA ALA A 117 19.63 9.36 -8.81
C ALA A 117 19.04 10.71 -8.40
N SER A 118 18.45 10.84 -7.21
CA SER A 118 17.88 12.11 -6.77
C SER A 118 18.86 12.92 -5.92
N SER A 119 19.18 14.15 -6.30
CA SER A 119 19.94 15.06 -5.42
C SER A 119 19.06 15.77 -4.39
N THR A 120 17.75 15.85 -4.66
CA THR A 120 16.78 16.55 -3.79
C THR A 120 16.31 15.68 -2.64
N TRP A 121 16.19 14.37 -2.86
CA TRP A 121 15.64 13.42 -1.91
C TRP A 121 16.67 12.41 -1.36
N ALA A 122 17.95 12.56 -1.73
CA ALA A 122 19.07 11.80 -1.17
C ALA A 122 19.25 12.01 0.34
#